data_AF-A0A8C2ENK2-F1
#
_entry.id   AF-A0A8C2ENK2-F1
#
_cell.length_a   1.000
_cell.length_b   1.000
_cell.length_c   1.000
_cell.angle_alpha   90.00
_cell.angle_beta   90.00
_cell.angle_gamma   90.00
#
_symmetry.space_group_name_H-M   'P 1'
#
loop_
_entity.id
_entity.type
_entity.pdbx_description
1 polymer ?
#
loop_
_entity_poly.entity_id
_entity_poly.type
_entity_poly.pdbx_seq_one_letter_code
_entity_poly.pdbx_strand_id
1 'polypeptide(L)'
;MESLCSQKCQSHSNPPRDQAVILHDSKGAHAEEETCTICMDSFFDKRKLKCGHKFCQKCIRRSVESPGPICPVCKEVFGKPKGNQPNGKMRVRNSRWSLPGYPRCGTIEITYDIPSGIQTVRHPNPGKPFHGTNCRAYLPDNDEGNEVLALLQKAFNQKLIFTVGKSTTSGMDNVVIWNDVHHKTNRNGGPESYGYPDPDYLKRVKNELKAKGIELGFDLYVPKCTSKPNILQINHL
;
A
#
# COMPACT_ATOMS: atom_id res chain seq x y z
N MET A 1 37.70 -67.31 -33.00
CA MET A 1 36.35 -67.14 -33.57
C MET A 1 36.26 -65.69 -34.01
N GLU A 2 36.97 -65.38 -35.09
CA GLU A 2 36.45 -65.39 -36.48
C GLU A 2 35.65 -64.12 -36.74
N SER A 3 36.26 -63.14 -37.42
CA SER A 3 36.25 -62.94 -38.89
C SER A 3 35.17 -61.89 -39.22
N LEU A 4 35.29 -60.87 -40.08
CA LEU A 4 35.98 -60.62 -41.36
C LEU A 4 36.01 -59.07 -41.54
N CYS A 5 37.07 -58.46 -42.08
CA CYS A 5 37.23 -58.05 -43.50
C CYS A 5 36.37 -56.80 -43.88
N SER A 6 36.79 -55.77 -44.61
CA SER A 6 37.97 -55.55 -45.47
C SER A 6 38.17 -54.06 -45.79
N GLN A 7 39.44 -53.69 -45.91
CA GLN A 7 40.12 -52.72 -46.78
C GLN A 7 39.29 -51.85 -47.77
N LYS A 8 39.63 -50.56 -47.86
CA LYS A 8 40.53 -50.05 -48.93
C LYS A 8 40.96 -48.59 -48.73
N CYS A 9 42.28 -48.39 -48.89
CA CYS A 9 42.95 -47.12 -49.12
C CYS A 9 42.72 -46.63 -50.57
N GLN A 10 42.76 -45.31 -50.81
CA GLN A 10 43.83 -44.67 -51.60
C GLN A 10 43.66 -43.15 -51.70
N SER A 11 44.81 -42.50 -51.64
CA SER A 11 45.17 -41.08 -51.67
C SER A 11 45.07 -40.44 -53.06
N HIS A 12 44.82 -39.12 -53.13
CA HIS A 12 45.44 -38.22 -54.13
C HIS A 12 45.46 -36.73 -53.67
N SER A 13 46.67 -36.25 -53.34
CA SER A 13 47.32 -34.96 -53.62
C SER A 13 46.57 -33.61 -53.83
N ASN A 14 46.85 -32.68 -52.89
CA ASN A 14 47.31 -31.27 -52.96
C ASN A 14 46.43 -30.06 -53.46
N PRO A 15 46.70 -28.82 -52.92
CA PRO A 15 45.76 -27.69 -52.76
C PRO A 15 46.00 -26.58 -53.84
N PRO A 16 45.27 -25.42 -53.94
CA PRO A 16 45.38 -24.29 -52.98
C PRO A 16 44.20 -23.26 -52.94
N ARG A 17 44.42 -22.21 -52.12
CA ARG A 17 43.91 -20.81 -52.18
C ARG A 17 42.61 -20.43 -51.47
N ASP A 18 42.83 -19.77 -50.32
CA ASP A 18 42.27 -18.47 -49.91
C ASP A 18 40.93 -18.05 -50.51
N GLN A 19 39.89 -18.14 -49.68
CA GLN A 19 38.89 -17.07 -49.58
C GLN A 19 38.27 -17.07 -48.19
N ALA A 20 38.50 -15.95 -47.50
CA ALA A 20 37.97 -15.66 -46.19
C ALA A 20 36.43 -15.64 -46.23
N VAL A 21 35.80 -16.53 -45.48
CA VAL A 21 34.39 -16.39 -45.09
C VAL A 21 34.36 -15.73 -43.72
N ILE A 22 33.97 -14.47 -43.70
CA ILE A 22 33.66 -13.69 -42.50
C ILE A 22 32.43 -14.34 -41.87
N LEU A 23 32.65 -15.14 -40.83
CA LEU A 23 31.59 -15.59 -39.94
C LEU A 23 31.22 -14.41 -39.04
N HIS A 24 30.13 -13.72 -39.40
CA HIS A 24 29.42 -12.86 -38.46
C HIS A 24 28.85 -13.73 -37.34
N ASP A 25 29.58 -13.83 -36.22
CA ASP A 25 29.06 -14.38 -34.97
C ASP A 25 28.09 -13.36 -34.34
N SER A 26 26.89 -13.27 -34.92
CA SER A 26 25.76 -12.60 -34.29
C SER A 26 25.21 -13.51 -33.21
N LYS A 27 25.88 -13.58 -32.06
CA LYS A 27 25.28 -14.08 -30.82
C LYS A 27 24.20 -13.09 -30.39
N GLY A 28 23.00 -13.32 -30.91
CA GLY A 28 21.77 -12.73 -30.43
C GLY A 28 21.57 -13.10 -28.97
N ALA A 29 21.88 -12.16 -28.09
CA ALA A 29 21.13 -12.05 -26.86
C ALA A 29 19.78 -11.46 -27.28
N HIS A 30 18.76 -12.32 -27.42
CA HIS A 30 17.37 -11.85 -27.41
C HIS A 30 17.13 -11.22 -26.04
N ALA A 31 17.47 -9.94 -25.90
CA ALA A 31 16.86 -9.09 -24.92
C ALA A 31 15.39 -9.07 -25.30
N GLU A 32 14.56 -9.80 -24.56
CA GLU A 32 13.11 -9.60 -24.61
C GLU A 32 12.90 -8.09 -24.52
N GLU A 33 12.37 -7.51 -25.60
CA GLU A 33 12.23 -6.08 -25.74
C GLU A 33 11.16 -5.67 -24.73
N GLU A 34 11.58 -5.30 -23.52
CA GLU A 34 10.66 -4.95 -22.44
C GLU A 34 9.77 -3.79 -22.94
N THR A 35 8.47 -4.02 -23.05
CA THR A 35 7.48 -3.02 -23.44
C THR A 35 6.74 -2.48 -22.22
N CYS A 36 6.14 -1.29 -22.37
CA CYS A 36 5.29 -0.73 -21.34
C CYS A 36 3.93 -1.43 -21.33
N THR A 37 3.56 -2.08 -20.22
CA THR A 37 2.29 -2.81 -20.10
C THR A 37 1.02 -1.94 -20.15
N ILE A 38 1.13 -0.61 -20.14
CA ILE A 38 -0.01 0.30 -20.24
C ILE A 38 -0.30 0.69 -21.69
N CYS A 39 0.72 1.04 -22.48
CA CYS A 39 0.54 1.39 -23.90
C CYS A 39 0.88 0.24 -24.85
N MET A 40 1.46 -0.85 -24.34
CA MET A 40 1.92 -2.02 -25.10
C MET A 40 3.05 -1.73 -26.11
N ASP A 41 3.64 -0.54 -26.04
CA ASP A 41 4.74 -0.09 -26.90
C ASP A 41 6.09 -0.06 -26.17
N SER A 42 7.17 0.21 -26.90
CA SER A 42 8.48 0.54 -26.33
C SER A 42 8.39 1.73 -25.36
N PHE A 43 9.30 1.77 -24.39
CA PHE A 43 9.25 2.80 -23.36
C PHE A 43 9.59 4.20 -23.91
N PHE A 44 8.62 5.11 -23.86
CA PHE A 44 8.88 6.54 -23.96
C PHE A 44 9.06 7.15 -22.56
N ASP A 45 10.25 7.68 -22.28
CA ASP A 45 10.60 8.30 -20.99
C ASP A 45 10.39 7.32 -19.82
N LYS A 46 11.24 6.27 -19.79
CA LYS A 46 11.07 5.09 -18.93
C LYS A 46 11.20 5.45 -17.44
N ARG A 47 10.18 5.12 -16.67
CA ARG A 47 10.18 5.22 -15.20
C ARG A 47 10.11 3.83 -14.57
N LYS A 48 11.04 3.55 -13.65
CA LYS A 48 11.03 2.35 -12.80
C LYS A 48 10.46 2.69 -11.41
N LEU A 49 9.48 1.92 -10.94
CA LEU A 49 8.94 2.02 -9.59
C LEU A 49 9.80 1.25 -8.56
N LYS A 50 9.58 1.48 -7.26
CA LYS A 50 10.27 0.74 -6.18
C LYS A 50 10.06 -0.77 -6.26
N CYS A 51 8.86 -1.19 -6.65
CA CYS A 51 8.51 -2.59 -6.90
C CYS A 51 9.21 -3.22 -8.12
N GLY A 52 10.05 -2.47 -8.83
CA GLY A 52 10.82 -2.96 -9.98
C GLY A 52 10.14 -2.80 -11.34
N HIS A 53 8.81 -2.69 -11.39
CA HIS A 53 8.05 -2.53 -12.64
C HIS A 53 8.35 -1.21 -13.35
N LYS A 54 8.33 -1.24 -14.68
CA LYS A 54 8.73 -0.14 -15.57
C LYS A 54 7.54 0.30 -16.43
N PHE A 55 7.40 1.62 -16.64
CA PHE A 55 6.32 2.22 -17.44
C PHE A 55 6.82 3.47 -18.17
N CYS A 56 6.13 3.89 -19.23
CA CYS A 56 6.31 5.24 -19.77
C CYS A 56 5.86 6.27 -18.72
N GLN A 57 6.59 7.38 -18.56
CA GLN A 57 6.29 8.43 -17.59
C GLN A 57 4.84 8.95 -17.72
N LYS A 58 4.38 9.16 -18.96
CA LYS A 58 2.99 9.58 -19.23
C LYS A 58 1.96 8.51 -18.88
N CYS A 59 2.26 7.24 -19.14
CA CYS A 59 1.36 6.13 -18.87
C CYS A 59 1.15 5.95 -17.36
N ILE A 60 2.24 5.91 -16.59
CA ILE A 60 2.12 5.79 -15.13
C ILE A 60 1.47 7.03 -14.51
N ARG A 61 1.73 8.24 -15.03
CA ARG A 61 1.07 9.46 -14.54
C ARG A 61 -0.45 9.40 -14.71
N ARG A 62 -0.95 8.97 -15.88
CA ARG A 62 -2.40 8.80 -16.11
C ARG A 62 -3.00 7.73 -15.20
N SER A 63 -2.29 6.62 -15.00
CA SER A 63 -2.72 5.56 -14.08
C SER A 63 -2.92 6.06 -12.63
N VAL A 64 -2.26 7.14 -12.21
CA VAL A 64 -2.44 7.70 -10.85
C VAL A 64 -3.75 8.46 -10.69
N GLU A 65 -4.37 8.93 -11.77
CA GLU A 65 -5.60 9.75 -11.70
C GLU A 65 -6.77 8.96 -11.10
N SER A 66 -6.84 7.66 -11.42
CA SER A 66 -7.73 6.67 -10.82
C SER A 66 -7.13 5.28 -11.10
N PRO A 67 -6.76 4.46 -10.08
CA PRO A 67 -7.19 4.52 -8.68
C PRO A 67 -6.26 5.26 -7.69
N GLY A 68 -5.11 5.79 -8.14
CA GLY A 68 -4.11 6.40 -7.26
C GLY A 68 -2.69 5.90 -7.54
N PRO A 69 -1.70 6.21 -6.70
CA PRO A 69 -0.30 5.84 -6.93
C PRO A 69 -0.05 4.36 -6.61
N ILE A 70 -0.73 3.47 -7.32
CA ILE A 70 -0.72 2.02 -7.18
C ILE A 70 -0.10 1.42 -8.44
N CYS A 71 0.87 0.53 -8.30
CA CYS A 71 1.48 -0.14 -9.45
C CYS A 71 0.42 -0.95 -10.22
N PRO A 72 0.23 -0.74 -11.54
CA PRO A 72 -0.74 -1.50 -12.32
C PRO A 72 -0.51 -3.01 -12.32
N VAL A 73 0.74 -3.44 -12.15
CA VAL A 73 1.14 -4.86 -12.20
C VAL A 73 1.00 -5.54 -10.84
N CYS A 74 1.73 -5.11 -9.82
CA CYS A 74 1.76 -5.79 -8.51
C CYS A 74 0.89 -5.15 -7.42
N LYS A 75 0.21 -4.04 -7.72
CA LYS A 75 -0.63 -3.26 -6.77
C LYS A 75 0.12 -2.63 -5.59
N GLU A 76 1.46 -2.61 -5.60
CA GLU A 76 2.24 -1.89 -4.58
C GLU A 76 2.03 -0.37 -4.69
N VAL A 77 1.82 0.30 -3.56
CA VAL A 77 1.64 1.75 -3.47
C VAL A 77 3.01 2.44 -3.54
N PHE A 78 3.22 3.33 -4.52
CA PHE A 78 4.51 3.99 -4.76
C PHE A 78 4.51 5.51 -4.53
N GLY A 79 3.41 6.07 -4.04
CA GLY A 79 3.25 7.49 -3.74
C GLY A 79 2.38 7.70 -2.50
N LYS A 80 1.94 8.93 -2.24
CA LYS A 80 0.99 9.21 -1.14
C LYS A 80 -0.43 8.96 -1.65
N PRO A 81 -1.10 7.86 -1.24
CA PRO A 81 -2.46 7.61 -1.67
C PRO A 81 -3.39 8.69 -1.13
N LYS A 82 -4.41 9.04 -1.92
CA LYS A 82 -5.45 9.97 -1.49
C LYS A 82 -6.79 9.42 -1.95
N GLY A 83 -7.64 9.08 -0.99
CA GLY A 83 -8.98 8.58 -1.30
C GLY A 83 -9.96 9.71 -1.63
N ASN A 84 -11.24 9.35 -1.60
CA ASN A 84 -12.36 10.23 -1.93
C ASN A 84 -13.33 10.38 -0.73
N GLN A 85 -12.88 10.13 0.50
CA GLN A 85 -13.65 10.47 1.69
C GLN A 85 -14.13 11.94 1.65
N PRO A 86 -15.43 12.21 1.87
CA PRO A 86 -15.93 13.58 2.00
C PRO A 86 -15.28 14.36 3.16
N ASN A 87 -15.48 15.68 3.18
CA ASN A 87 -14.99 16.49 4.30
C ASN A 87 -15.77 16.19 5.58
N GLY A 88 -15.06 16.19 6.70
CA GLY A 88 -15.61 15.84 8.01
C GLY A 88 -14.55 16.00 9.10
N LYS A 89 -14.90 15.59 10.31
CA LYS A 89 -14.05 15.72 11.51
C LYS A 89 -13.78 14.35 12.11
N MET A 90 -12.57 14.17 12.63
CA MET A 90 -12.18 13.07 13.51
C MET A 90 -11.84 13.66 14.87
N ARG A 91 -12.44 13.13 15.93
CA ARG A 91 -12.21 13.58 17.32
C ARG A 91 -11.81 12.39 18.17
N VAL A 92 -10.94 12.62 19.14
CA VAL A 92 -10.45 11.59 20.05
C VAL A 92 -10.76 11.99 21.49
N ARG A 93 -11.20 11.02 22.29
CA ARG A 93 -11.38 11.16 23.73
C ARG A 93 -10.81 9.92 24.42
N ASN A 94 -10.30 10.10 25.62
CA ASN A 94 -9.82 8.99 26.45
C ASN A 94 -10.83 8.71 27.55
N SER A 95 -10.96 7.44 27.91
CA SER A 95 -11.83 6.94 28.96
C SER A 95 -11.02 6.00 29.85
N ARG A 96 -11.19 6.12 31.16
CA ARG A 96 -10.53 5.23 32.14
C ARG A 96 -11.06 3.79 32.11
N TRP A 97 -12.21 3.56 31.48
CA TRP A 97 -12.84 2.24 31.44
C TRP A 97 -12.17 1.36 30.39
N SER A 98 -11.74 0.18 30.78
CA SER A 98 -11.10 -0.80 29.88
C SER A 98 -12.05 -1.39 28.85
N LEU A 99 -11.48 -1.95 27.79
CA LEU A 99 -12.17 -2.84 26.85
C LEU A 99 -11.97 -4.31 27.27
N PRO A 100 -12.93 -5.20 26.99
CA PRO A 100 -12.73 -6.64 27.11
C PRO A 100 -11.46 -7.10 26.38
N GLY A 101 -10.60 -7.87 27.07
CA GLY A 101 -9.29 -8.29 26.57
C GLY A 101 -8.13 -7.34 26.90
N TYR A 102 -8.40 -6.14 27.45
CA TYR A 102 -7.39 -5.12 27.76
C TYR A 102 -7.57 -4.53 29.18
N PRO A 103 -7.51 -5.33 30.25
CA PRO A 103 -7.90 -4.90 31.61
C PRO A 103 -6.93 -3.91 32.28
N ARG A 104 -5.75 -3.68 31.70
CA ARG A 104 -4.68 -2.86 32.29
C ARG A 104 -4.55 -1.47 31.65
N CYS A 105 -5.48 -1.08 30.78
CA CYS A 105 -5.48 0.23 30.15
C CYS A 105 -6.91 0.76 29.96
N GLY A 106 -7.00 2.06 29.63
CA GLY A 106 -8.27 2.71 29.30
C GLY A 106 -8.76 2.39 27.89
N THR A 107 -9.66 3.21 27.39
CA THR A 107 -10.19 3.18 26.02
C THR A 107 -9.96 4.52 25.34
N ILE A 108 -9.47 4.49 24.11
CA ILE A 108 -9.51 5.60 23.16
C ILE A 108 -10.83 5.51 22.40
N GLU A 109 -11.67 6.53 22.51
CA GLU A 109 -12.89 6.71 21.73
C GLU A 109 -12.64 7.69 20.59
N ILE A 110 -12.86 7.20 19.36
CA ILE A 110 -12.76 7.99 18.14
C ILE A 110 -14.17 8.29 17.66
N THR A 111 -14.48 9.55 17.42
CA THR A 111 -15.73 9.97 16.77
C THR A 111 -15.44 10.55 15.39
N TYR A 112 -16.06 9.98 14.37
CA TYR A 112 -16.07 10.53 13.02
C TYR A 112 -17.40 11.21 12.75
N ASP A 113 -17.34 12.41 12.19
CA ASP A 113 -18.50 13.22 11.83
C ASP A 113 -18.33 13.72 10.40
N ILE A 114 -19.04 13.09 9.46
CA ILE A 114 -19.05 13.45 8.05
C ILE A 114 -20.46 13.94 7.71
N PRO A 115 -20.69 15.25 7.51
CA PRO A 115 -22.00 15.76 7.13
C PRO A 115 -22.42 15.27 5.74
N SER A 116 -23.73 15.25 5.50
CA SER A 116 -24.30 15.08 4.16
C SER A 116 -23.80 16.19 3.22
N GLY A 117 -23.76 15.90 1.93
CA GLY A 117 -23.28 16.86 0.94
C GLY A 117 -23.54 16.43 -0.49
N ILE A 118 -22.80 17.02 -1.42
CA ILE A 118 -22.88 16.72 -2.85
C ILE A 118 -21.65 15.94 -3.31
N GLN A 119 -21.88 14.93 -4.14
CA GLN A 119 -20.84 14.08 -4.68
C GLN A 119 -19.92 14.82 -5.64
N THR A 120 -18.61 14.66 -5.46
CA THR A 120 -17.59 15.26 -6.33
C THR A 120 -17.40 14.41 -7.59
N VAL A 121 -16.59 14.90 -8.54
CA VAL A 121 -16.15 14.14 -9.72
C VAL A 121 -15.39 12.85 -9.39
N ARG A 122 -14.97 12.65 -8.13
CA ARG A 122 -14.28 11.45 -7.65
C ARG A 122 -15.21 10.43 -6.97
N HIS A 123 -16.53 10.70 -6.94
CA HIS A 123 -17.54 9.82 -6.37
C HIS A 123 -18.34 9.12 -7.48
N PRO A 124 -19.08 8.05 -7.16
CA PRO A 124 -19.82 7.27 -8.17
C PRO A 124 -20.86 8.08 -8.96
N ASN A 125 -21.55 9.03 -8.31
CA ASN A 125 -22.60 9.81 -8.93
C ASN A 125 -22.35 11.32 -8.77
N PRO A 126 -21.39 11.92 -9.52
CA PRO A 126 -21.06 13.34 -9.40
C PRO A 126 -22.29 14.25 -9.49
N GLY A 127 -22.37 15.25 -8.62
CA GLY A 127 -23.49 16.21 -8.56
C GLY A 127 -24.74 15.69 -7.82
N LYS A 128 -24.84 14.40 -7.51
CA LYS A 128 -25.94 13.86 -6.68
C LYS A 128 -25.66 14.08 -5.18
N PRO A 129 -26.70 14.21 -4.35
CA PRO A 129 -26.52 14.24 -2.90
C PRO A 129 -25.97 12.91 -2.38
N PHE A 130 -25.33 12.95 -1.22
CA PHE A 130 -25.05 11.78 -0.40
C PHE A 130 -25.43 12.04 1.06
N HIS A 131 -25.81 10.97 1.78
CA HIS A 131 -26.07 11.04 3.21
C HIS A 131 -24.80 10.81 4.02
N GLY A 132 -24.53 11.71 4.96
CA GLY A 132 -23.39 11.67 5.88
C GLY A 132 -23.46 10.55 6.91
N THR A 133 -22.49 10.52 7.82
CA THR A 133 -22.44 9.56 8.93
C THR A 133 -21.87 10.20 10.19
N ASN A 134 -22.34 9.71 11.34
CA ASN A 134 -21.75 9.96 12.65
C ASN A 134 -21.51 8.60 13.30
N CYS A 135 -20.26 8.23 13.49
CA CYS A 135 -19.91 6.92 14.03
C CYS A 135 -18.78 6.99 15.04
N ARG A 136 -18.79 6.02 15.96
CA ARG A 136 -17.81 5.87 17.01
C ARG A 136 -17.00 4.62 16.79
N ALA A 137 -15.74 4.64 17.21
CA ALA A 137 -14.86 3.50 17.24
C ALA A 137 -14.01 3.49 18.51
N TYR A 138 -13.56 2.30 18.91
CA TYR A 138 -12.85 2.09 20.16
C TYR A 138 -11.52 1.37 19.95
N LEU A 139 -10.47 1.87 20.60
CA LEU A 139 -9.16 1.22 20.71
C LEU A 139 -8.77 1.12 22.19
N PRO A 140 -7.97 0.12 22.59
CA PRO A 140 -7.37 0.12 23.92
C PRO A 140 -6.39 1.30 24.04
N ASP A 141 -6.35 1.96 25.19
CA ASP A 141 -5.44 3.08 25.46
C ASP A 141 -4.07 2.58 25.97
N ASN A 142 -3.38 1.84 25.11
CA ASN A 142 -2.03 1.32 25.32
C ASN A 142 -1.13 1.68 24.13
N ASP A 143 0.14 1.27 24.15
CA ASP A 143 1.10 1.62 23.09
C ASP A 143 0.62 1.16 21.70
N GLU A 144 0.10 -0.06 21.61
CA GLU A 144 -0.37 -0.62 20.33
C GLU A 144 -1.62 0.09 19.79
N GLY A 145 -2.59 0.39 20.67
CA GLY A 145 -3.78 1.14 20.31
C GLY A 145 -3.46 2.59 19.90
N ASN A 146 -2.46 3.22 20.53
CA ASN A 146 -1.98 4.55 20.14
C ASN A 146 -1.26 4.53 18.79
N GLU A 147 -0.51 3.47 18.47
CA GLU A 147 0.03 3.26 17.12
C GLU A 147 -1.10 3.16 16.08
N VAL A 148 -2.13 2.34 16.34
CA VAL A 148 -3.29 2.24 15.44
C VAL A 148 -4.00 3.58 15.31
N LEU A 149 -4.18 4.33 16.40
CA LEU A 149 -4.75 5.67 16.37
C LEU A 149 -3.97 6.62 15.44
N ALA A 150 -2.63 6.63 15.53
CA ALA A 150 -1.79 7.46 14.68
C ALA A 150 -1.95 7.10 13.18
N LEU A 151 -2.01 5.79 12.87
CA LEU A 151 -2.26 5.31 11.50
C LEU A 151 -3.65 5.71 11.01
N LEU A 152 -4.69 5.60 11.85
CA LEU A 152 -6.05 6.02 11.50
C LEU A 152 -6.15 7.53 11.26
N GLN A 153 -5.49 8.35 12.07
CA GLN A 153 -5.43 9.80 11.84
C GLN A 153 -4.74 10.12 10.51
N LYS A 154 -3.63 9.44 10.20
CA LYS A 154 -2.94 9.57 8.91
C LYS A 154 -3.84 9.17 7.74
N ALA A 155 -4.55 8.05 7.84
CA ALA A 155 -5.50 7.59 6.82
C ALA A 155 -6.68 8.55 6.65
N PHE A 156 -7.22 9.10 7.74
CA PHE A 156 -8.31 10.08 7.70
C PHE A 156 -7.86 11.36 6.99
N ASN A 157 -6.67 11.87 7.31
CA ASN A 157 -6.06 13.02 6.65
C ASN A 157 -5.82 12.77 5.14
N GLN A 158 -5.51 11.52 4.77
CA GLN A 158 -5.37 11.08 3.38
C GLN A 158 -6.70 10.68 2.72
N LYS A 159 -7.85 10.90 3.38
CA LYS A 159 -9.19 10.64 2.84
C LYS A 159 -9.46 9.16 2.54
N LEU A 160 -8.92 8.25 3.35
CA LEU A 160 -8.95 6.79 3.12
C LEU A 160 -9.83 6.01 4.09
N ILE A 161 -10.40 6.62 5.14
CA ILE A 161 -11.23 5.89 6.12
C ILE A 161 -12.63 5.62 5.57
N PHE A 162 -13.20 6.59 4.85
CA PHE A 162 -14.53 6.44 4.25
C PHE A 162 -14.51 6.69 2.73
N THR A 163 -15.61 6.33 2.08
CA THR A 163 -15.94 6.65 0.69
C THR A 163 -17.45 6.90 0.59
N VAL A 164 -17.93 7.31 -0.59
CA VAL A 164 -19.36 7.34 -0.91
C VAL A 164 -19.69 6.13 -1.77
N GLY A 165 -20.72 5.38 -1.40
CA GLY A 165 -21.12 4.19 -2.13
C GLY A 165 -22.42 3.58 -1.63
N LYS A 166 -22.54 2.27 -1.84
CA LYS A 166 -23.67 1.46 -1.40
C LYS A 166 -23.36 0.84 -0.04
N SER A 167 -24.23 1.07 0.94
CA SER A 167 -24.15 0.39 2.23
C SER A 167 -24.44 -1.10 2.04
N THR A 168 -23.54 -1.95 2.53
CA THR A 168 -23.73 -3.42 2.49
C THR A 168 -24.83 -3.87 3.45
N THR A 169 -24.94 -3.23 4.62
CA THR A 169 -25.91 -3.62 5.66
C THR A 169 -27.34 -3.16 5.34
N SER A 170 -27.50 -1.93 4.83
CA SER A 170 -28.83 -1.35 4.56
C SER A 170 -29.23 -1.35 3.09
N GLY A 171 -28.31 -1.66 2.17
CA GLY A 171 -28.53 -1.60 0.73
C GLY A 171 -28.66 -0.19 0.15
N MET A 172 -28.56 0.86 0.98
CA MET A 172 -28.77 2.25 0.57
C MET A 172 -27.59 2.77 -0.26
N ASP A 173 -27.88 3.33 -1.43
CA ASP A 173 -26.92 4.02 -2.28
C ASP A 173 -26.69 5.47 -1.86
N ASN A 174 -25.58 6.06 -2.31
CA ASN A 174 -25.22 7.46 -2.05
C ASN A 174 -25.11 7.77 -0.56
N VAL A 175 -24.43 6.89 0.19
CA VAL A 175 -24.16 7.11 1.62
C VAL A 175 -22.67 7.01 1.90
N VAL A 176 -22.24 7.63 2.99
CA VAL A 176 -20.87 7.47 3.49
C VAL A 176 -20.71 6.08 4.09
N ILE A 177 -19.75 5.31 3.57
CA ILE A 177 -19.43 3.94 4.02
C ILE A 177 -17.96 3.84 4.41
N TRP A 178 -17.63 2.85 5.25
CA TRP A 178 -16.24 2.48 5.51
C TRP A 178 -15.55 2.07 4.20
N ASN A 179 -14.28 2.44 4.06
CA ASN A 179 -13.47 2.13 2.89
C ASN A 179 -12.44 1.06 3.28
N ASP A 180 -12.88 -0.18 3.53
CA ASP A 180 -12.08 -1.37 3.90
C ASP A 180 -11.08 -1.19 5.05
N VAL A 181 -11.35 -0.28 5.98
CA VAL A 181 -10.61 -0.17 7.24
C VAL A 181 -11.60 -0.45 8.37
N HIS A 182 -11.50 -1.64 8.94
CA HIS A 182 -12.44 -2.09 9.96
C HIS A 182 -12.24 -1.34 11.28
N HIS A 183 -13.35 -0.89 11.83
CA HIS A 183 -13.40 -0.21 13.12
C HIS A 183 -14.21 -1.03 14.12
N LYS A 184 -13.78 -0.99 15.37
CA LYS A 184 -14.57 -1.55 16.47
C LYS A 184 -15.62 -0.54 16.92
N THR A 185 -16.81 -0.63 16.35
CA THR A 185 -17.93 0.29 16.62
C THR A 185 -18.71 -0.06 17.89
N ASN A 186 -18.43 -1.21 18.49
CA ASN A 186 -18.94 -1.62 19.79
C ASN A 186 -17.81 -1.90 20.78
N ARG A 187 -18.07 -1.69 22.07
CA ARG A 187 -17.09 -2.02 23.13
C ARG A 187 -17.10 -3.50 23.50
N ASN A 188 -18.21 -4.19 23.25
CA ASN A 188 -18.47 -5.58 23.65
C ASN A 188 -19.04 -6.39 22.47
N GLY A 189 -19.31 -7.68 22.67
CA GLY A 189 -19.98 -8.54 21.69
C GLY A 189 -19.06 -9.23 20.69
N GLY A 190 -17.74 -9.11 20.88
CA GLY A 190 -16.74 -9.80 20.07
C GLY A 190 -16.73 -9.38 18.59
N PRO A 191 -16.00 -10.11 17.73
CA PRO A 191 -15.82 -9.75 16.33
C PRO A 191 -17.12 -9.66 15.54
N GLU A 192 -18.08 -10.55 15.79
CA GLU A 192 -19.38 -10.61 15.10
C GLU A 192 -20.24 -9.36 15.33
N SER A 193 -20.07 -8.71 16.48
CA SER A 193 -20.74 -7.44 16.80
C SER A 193 -19.84 -6.23 16.53
N TYR A 194 -18.76 -6.37 15.75
CA TYR A 194 -17.77 -5.30 15.55
C TYR A 194 -17.21 -4.75 16.87
N GLY A 195 -17.05 -5.61 17.89
CA GLY A 195 -16.62 -5.22 19.23
C GLY A 195 -15.52 -6.10 19.80
N TYR A 196 -15.32 -5.98 21.11
CA TYR A 196 -14.29 -6.70 21.87
C TYR A 196 -14.93 -7.79 22.76
N PRO A 197 -14.16 -8.81 23.20
CA PRO A 197 -12.75 -9.05 22.91
C PRO A 197 -12.54 -9.49 21.46
N ASP A 198 -11.43 -9.05 20.85
CA ASP A 198 -10.95 -9.49 19.54
C ASP A 198 -9.42 -9.38 19.54
N PRO A 199 -8.70 -10.49 19.85
CA PRO A 199 -7.25 -10.45 20.01
C PRO A 199 -6.51 -10.15 18.70
N ASP A 200 -7.12 -10.39 17.54
CA ASP A 200 -6.48 -10.21 16.24
C ASP A 200 -6.77 -8.84 15.60
N TYR A 201 -7.65 -8.03 16.21
CA TYR A 201 -8.12 -6.79 15.61
C TYR A 201 -7.00 -5.79 15.31
N LEU A 202 -6.13 -5.49 16.29
CA LEU A 202 -5.09 -4.47 16.11
C LEU A 202 -4.10 -4.86 15.00
N LYS A 203 -3.74 -6.14 14.92
CA LYS A 203 -2.93 -6.68 13.80
C LYS A 203 -3.66 -6.55 12.46
N ARG A 204 -4.94 -6.92 12.42
CA ARG A 204 -5.76 -6.89 11.19
C ARG A 204 -5.93 -5.48 10.65
N VAL A 205 -6.30 -4.51 11.48
CA VAL A 205 -6.47 -3.11 11.05
C VAL A 205 -5.16 -2.46 10.60
N LYS A 206 -4.01 -2.82 11.23
CA LYS A 206 -2.69 -2.39 10.74
C LYS A 206 -2.40 -2.93 9.33
N ASN A 207 -2.73 -4.20 9.05
CA ASN A 207 -2.57 -4.78 7.73
C ASN A 207 -3.47 -4.11 6.68
N GLU A 208 -4.71 -3.80 7.03
CA GLU A 208 -5.65 -3.07 6.16
C GLU A 208 -5.14 -1.66 5.84
N LEU A 209 -4.64 -0.93 6.84
CA LEU A 209 -4.03 0.39 6.68
C LEU A 209 -2.77 0.31 5.82
N LYS A 210 -1.90 -0.67 6.05
CA LYS A 210 -0.72 -0.95 5.24
C LYS A 210 -1.07 -1.22 3.78
N ALA A 211 -2.09 -2.04 3.52
CA ALA A 211 -2.57 -2.32 2.18
C ALA A 211 -3.09 -1.05 1.46
N LYS A 212 -3.55 -0.05 2.22
CA LYS A 212 -3.91 1.29 1.72
C LYS A 212 -2.73 2.26 1.66
N GLY A 213 -1.49 1.79 1.83
CA GLY A 213 -0.27 2.60 1.80
C GLY A 213 -0.07 3.47 3.05
N ILE A 214 -0.71 3.11 4.16
CA ILE A 214 -0.60 3.82 5.43
C ILE A 214 0.28 3.02 6.39
N GLU A 215 1.50 3.50 6.55
CA GLU A 215 2.48 2.98 7.49
C GLU A 215 3.00 4.11 8.39
N LEU A 216 3.55 3.78 9.56
CA LEU A 216 4.30 4.75 10.35
C LEU A 216 5.57 5.08 9.57
N GLY A 217 5.72 6.34 9.17
CA GLY A 217 6.95 6.80 8.53
C GLY A 217 8.03 6.97 9.60
N PHE A 218 9.29 6.77 9.21
CA PHE A 218 10.45 7.18 10.02
C PHE A 218 10.48 8.71 10.28
N ASP A 219 9.63 9.49 9.60
CA ASP A 219 9.53 10.96 9.73
C ASP A 219 8.84 11.44 11.04
N LEU A 220 8.41 10.54 11.94
CA LEU A 220 7.79 10.90 13.22
C LEU A 220 8.59 10.45 14.46
N TYR A 221 9.81 9.94 14.29
CA TYR A 221 10.71 9.76 15.44
C TYR A 221 11.27 11.12 15.84
N VAL A 222 10.51 11.90 16.61
CA VAL A 222 11.10 12.98 17.43
C VAL A 222 11.83 12.27 18.57
N PRO A 223 13.17 12.30 18.63
CA PRO A 223 13.88 11.74 19.77
C PRO A 223 13.38 12.49 21.00
N LYS A 224 12.84 11.76 21.99
CA LYS A 224 12.60 12.32 23.32
C LYS A 224 13.97 12.82 23.80
N CYS A 225 14.15 14.14 23.90
CA CYS A 225 15.32 14.74 24.50
C CYS A 225 15.57 14.08 25.85
N THR A 226 16.59 13.24 25.95
CA THR A 226 17.14 12.83 27.23
C THR A 226 17.97 14.01 27.73
N SER A 227 17.44 14.71 28.72
CA SER A 227 18.22 15.69 29.49
C SER A 227 19.43 14.98 30.08
N LYS A 228 20.61 15.20 29.48
CA LYS A 228 21.88 14.81 30.11
C LYS A 228 22.08 15.67 31.37
N PRO A 229 22.48 15.09 32.51
CA PRO A 229 22.84 15.86 33.68
C PRO A 229 24.10 16.70 33.39
N ASN A 230 24.02 17.96 33.76
CA ASN A 230 25.10 18.93 33.65
C ASN A 230 26.19 18.56 34.68
N ILE A 231 27.31 17.98 34.23
CA ILE A 231 28.51 17.82 35.05
C ILE A 231 29.38 19.04 34.76
N LEU A 232 29.32 20.04 35.64
CA LEU A 232 30.30 21.12 35.67
C LEU A 232 31.60 20.53 36.24
N GLN A 233 32.62 20.44 35.39
CA GLN A 233 34.01 20.31 35.81
C GLN A 233 34.42 21.61 36.50
N ILE A 234 34.75 21.52 37.79
CA ILE A 234 35.48 22.53 38.52
C ILE A 234 36.95 22.22 38.28
N ASN A 235 37.68 23.11 37.61
CA ASN A 235 39.14 23.11 37.63
C ASN A 235 39.66 24.52 37.90
N HIS A 236 40.57 24.56 38.86
CA HIS A 236 41.31 25.65 39.45
C HIS A 236 41.92 26.67 38.49
N LEU A 237 41.93 27.93 38.94
CA LEU A 237 43.14 28.73 39.15
C LEU A 237 43.08 29.32 40.57
#